data_AF-A0A7C3ZLK0-F1
#
_entry.id   AF-A0A7C3ZLK0-F1
#
_cell.length_a   1.000
_cell.length_b   1.000
_cell.length_c   1.000
_cell.angle_alpha   90.00
_cell.angle_beta   90.00
_cell.angle_gamma   90.00
#
_symmetry.space_group_name_H-M   'P 1'
#
loop_
_entity.id
_entity.type
_entity.pdbx_description
1 polymer ?
#
loop_
_entity_poly.entity_id
_entity_poly.type
_entity_poly.pdbx_seq_one_letter_code
_entity_poly.pdbx_strand_id
1 'polypeptide(L)'
;DSALKTADAGYLTRRLVDVAHDMIVWEEDCHTQDGLKIIKDKNDSERFKEKIKGRFLLKPIVNNGKLIVDKDKVIDDNLLSILEKEKVEEVVIRSPLTCQSPHGVCQKCYGVDLSNNQIVSIGAPVGVIAAQSIGEPGTQLTMRVRHFGGIVISDVTQGLPRVEELFEARTPKIVSPISEISGKVSIKEDREKESYYVKITSVNTDGTTKDEEFIIPLGQKLKVKDGQLVAAGTPLAEGGLNINDVVAIRGIKEAQIYLLEEIQKVYRSQGITIHDKHFETIIKKMSDKVIIEDEGDTEFIKNEIVSRIRFREENKKVLAQGGQPAIGKVTILGISKAASFSDSWLSSASFEQTTNALSSAAIKGQIDYLLGLKENVIIGRLIPTNKELVEKYYRKFLDQYGNNQPTNKKQEEEKA
;
A
#
# COMPACT_ATOMS: atom_id res chain seq x y z
N ASP A 1 -4.38 -10.82 -31.02
CA ASP A 1 -4.94 -10.25 -29.78
C ASP A 1 -4.75 -11.15 -28.56
N SER A 2 -5.21 -12.42 -28.54
CA SER A 2 -5.02 -13.32 -27.38
C SER A 2 -3.56 -13.49 -26.95
N ALA A 3 -2.65 -13.74 -27.90
CA ALA A 3 -1.23 -13.96 -27.61
C ALA A 3 -0.49 -12.69 -27.16
N LEU A 4 -0.94 -11.51 -27.60
CA LEU A 4 -0.37 -10.22 -27.19
C LEU A 4 -0.81 -9.87 -25.77
N LYS A 5 -2.10 -9.99 -25.46
CA LYS A 5 -2.63 -9.65 -24.14
C LYS A 5 -2.18 -10.61 -23.03
N THR A 6 -1.90 -11.87 -23.35
CA THR A 6 -1.28 -12.81 -22.38
C THR A 6 0.12 -12.37 -21.96
N ALA A 7 0.87 -11.70 -22.85
CA ALA A 7 2.19 -11.16 -22.51
C ALA A 7 2.06 -10.00 -21.50
N ASP A 8 1.04 -9.15 -21.65
CA ASP A 8 0.78 -8.03 -20.73
C ASP A 8 0.47 -8.53 -19.30
N ALA A 9 -0.34 -9.59 -19.16
CA ALA A 9 -0.60 -10.21 -17.86
C ALA A 9 0.66 -10.82 -17.22
N GLY A 10 1.50 -11.47 -18.03
CA GLY A 10 2.80 -11.98 -17.58
C GLY A 10 3.74 -10.86 -17.14
N TYR A 11 3.76 -9.74 -17.88
CA TYR A 11 4.55 -8.56 -17.57
C TYR A 11 4.09 -7.87 -16.28
N LEU A 12 2.78 -7.76 -16.04
CA LEU A 12 2.24 -7.30 -14.75
C LEU A 12 2.70 -8.21 -13.61
N THR A 13 2.61 -9.53 -13.77
CA THR A 13 3.04 -10.50 -12.76
C THR A 13 4.52 -10.32 -12.41
N ARG A 14 5.38 -10.16 -13.42
CA ARG A 14 6.81 -9.87 -13.22
C ARG A 14 7.01 -8.59 -12.40
N ARG A 15 6.37 -7.48 -12.78
CA ARG A 15 6.48 -6.20 -12.04
C ARG A 15 5.99 -6.31 -10.59
N LEU A 16 4.92 -7.06 -10.35
CA LEU A 16 4.42 -7.32 -8.99
C LEU A 16 5.43 -8.10 -8.14
N VAL A 17 6.08 -9.12 -8.71
CA VAL A 17 7.15 -9.86 -8.00
C VAL A 17 8.32 -8.94 -7.72
N ASP A 18 8.73 -8.14 -8.70
CA ASP A 18 9.87 -7.24 -8.55
C ASP A 18 9.65 -6.17 -7.46
N VAL A 19 8.42 -5.68 -7.27
CA VAL A 19 8.14 -4.71 -6.18
C VAL A 19 8.05 -5.36 -4.79
N ALA A 20 7.73 -6.65 -4.71
CA ALA A 20 7.34 -7.31 -3.47
C ALA A 20 8.25 -8.49 -3.07
N HIS A 21 9.29 -8.82 -3.83
CA HIS A 21 10.20 -9.93 -3.53
C HIS A 21 10.88 -9.84 -2.15
N ASP A 22 11.02 -8.63 -1.59
CA ASP A 22 11.58 -8.36 -0.27
C ASP A 22 10.53 -8.37 0.86
N MET A 23 9.24 -8.57 0.55
CA MET A 23 8.17 -8.80 1.53
C MET A 23 8.23 -10.24 2.04
N ILE A 24 9.00 -10.43 3.10
CA ILE A 24 9.17 -11.69 3.82
C ILE A 24 8.67 -11.52 5.26
N VAL A 25 8.25 -12.62 5.90
CA VAL A 25 7.92 -12.60 7.33
C VAL A 25 9.19 -12.66 8.17
N TRP A 26 9.55 -11.57 8.86
CA TRP A 26 10.84 -11.45 9.58
C TRP A 26 10.74 -11.68 11.09
N GLU A 27 9.60 -11.33 11.68
CA GLU A 27 9.40 -11.33 13.13
C GLU A 27 7.98 -11.77 13.48
N GLU A 28 7.75 -12.13 14.74
CA GLU A 28 6.44 -12.58 15.21
C GLU A 28 5.47 -11.39 15.37
N ASP A 29 5.94 -10.29 15.96
CA ASP A 29 5.12 -9.13 16.28
C ASP A 29 5.91 -7.82 16.14
N CYS A 30 5.36 -6.87 15.38
CA CYS A 30 5.92 -5.52 15.23
C CYS A 30 5.40 -4.52 16.28
N HIS A 31 4.53 -4.97 17.19
CA HIS A 31 3.90 -4.19 18.27
C HIS A 31 3.15 -2.92 17.83
N THR A 32 2.76 -2.83 16.56
CA THR A 32 1.97 -1.71 16.04
C THR A 32 0.65 -1.58 16.81
N GLN A 33 0.30 -0.34 17.13
CA GLN A 33 -0.99 0.03 17.72
C GLN A 33 -2.01 0.46 16.65
N ASP A 34 -1.57 0.49 15.38
CA ASP A 34 -2.40 0.84 14.25
C ASP A 34 -2.98 -0.41 13.59
N GLY A 35 -4.27 -0.33 13.23
CA GLY A 35 -4.98 -1.40 12.55
C GLY A 35 -6.01 -0.87 11.56
N LEU A 36 -6.61 -1.79 10.81
CA LEU A 36 -7.72 -1.48 9.91
C LEU A 36 -9.03 -1.72 10.63
N LYS A 37 -9.90 -0.72 10.61
CA LYS A 37 -11.28 -0.85 11.09
C LYS A 37 -12.12 -1.37 9.92
N ILE A 38 -12.64 -2.59 10.06
CA ILE A 38 -13.56 -3.18 9.10
C ILE A 38 -14.97 -3.06 9.68
N ILE A 39 -15.85 -2.40 8.92
CA ILE A 39 -17.26 -2.21 9.28
C ILE A 39 -18.07 -3.18 8.44
N LYS A 40 -19.02 -3.86 9.09
CA LYS A 40 -19.96 -4.75 8.43
C LYS A 40 -20.98 -3.92 7.65
N ASP A 41 -21.02 -4.11 6.33
CA ASP A 41 -22.05 -3.51 5.49
C ASP A 41 -23.37 -4.27 5.66
N LYS A 42 -24.50 -3.54 5.68
CA LYS A 42 -25.83 -4.12 5.93
C LYS A 42 -26.25 -5.10 4.83
N ASN A 43 -25.73 -4.92 3.63
CA ASN A 43 -26.10 -5.72 2.45
C ASN A 43 -25.14 -6.88 2.16
N ASP A 44 -23.98 -6.98 2.83
CA ASP A 44 -22.92 -7.92 2.44
C ASP A 44 -22.21 -8.55 3.65
N SER A 45 -22.94 -9.46 4.32
CA SER A 45 -22.42 -10.18 5.49
C SER A 45 -21.33 -11.20 5.14
N GLU A 46 -21.32 -11.74 3.92
CA GLU A 46 -20.30 -12.70 3.49
C GLU A 46 -18.95 -12.02 3.27
N ARG A 47 -18.94 -10.85 2.61
CA ARG A 47 -17.72 -10.05 2.43
C ARG A 47 -17.06 -9.68 3.75
N PHE A 48 -17.85 -9.38 4.77
CA PHE A 48 -17.31 -9.10 6.09
C PHE A 48 -16.53 -10.30 6.66
N LYS A 49 -17.06 -11.52 6.53
CA LYS A 49 -16.40 -12.75 6.99
C LYS A 49 -15.13 -13.04 6.21
N GLU A 50 -15.17 -12.93 4.88
CA GLU A 50 -14.02 -13.13 4.02
C GLU A 50 -12.86 -12.19 4.37
N LYS A 51 -13.16 -10.92 4.66
CA LYS A 51 -12.14 -9.91 4.98
C LYS A 51 -11.41 -10.18 6.29
N ILE A 52 -12.12 -10.67 7.30
CA ILE A 52 -11.57 -10.84 8.65
C ILE A 52 -11.00 -12.24 8.89
N LYS A 53 -11.41 -13.25 8.12
CA LYS A 53 -10.97 -14.64 8.29
C LYS A 53 -9.45 -14.75 8.26
N GLY A 54 -8.88 -15.46 9.23
CA GLY A 54 -7.44 -15.74 9.28
C GLY A 54 -6.56 -14.52 9.61
N ARG A 55 -7.14 -13.45 10.15
CA ARG A 55 -6.41 -12.27 10.64
C ARG A 55 -6.38 -12.21 12.16
N PHE A 56 -5.44 -11.43 12.70
CA PHE A 56 -5.36 -11.16 14.13
C PHE A 56 -6.19 -9.92 14.52
N LEU A 57 -6.85 -10.01 15.67
CA LEU A 57 -7.51 -8.87 16.31
C LEU A 57 -6.48 -7.94 16.94
N LEU A 58 -6.61 -6.64 16.67
CA LEU A 58 -5.78 -5.63 17.33
C LEU A 58 -6.42 -5.16 18.65
N LYS A 59 -7.73 -4.96 18.64
CA LYS A 59 -8.51 -4.55 19.82
C LYS A 59 -9.42 -5.69 20.28
N PRO A 60 -9.63 -5.83 21.60
CA PRO A 60 -10.59 -6.81 22.12
C PRO A 60 -12.00 -6.46 21.64
N ILE A 61 -12.82 -7.48 21.45
CA ILE A 61 -14.22 -7.32 21.05
C ILE A 61 -15.09 -7.38 22.29
N VAL A 62 -15.80 -6.29 22.57
CA VAL A 62 -16.68 -6.14 23.73
C VAL A 62 -18.10 -5.92 23.23
N ASN A 63 -19.06 -6.70 23.74
CA ASN A 63 -20.48 -6.52 23.47
C ASN A 63 -21.23 -6.37 24.79
N ASN A 64 -22.07 -5.34 24.93
CA ASN A 64 -22.85 -5.05 26.14
C ASN A 64 -22.03 -5.08 27.45
N GLY A 65 -20.77 -4.63 27.41
CA GLY A 65 -19.86 -4.62 28.56
C GLY A 65 -19.20 -5.97 28.88
N LYS A 66 -19.48 -7.03 28.12
CA LYS A 66 -18.83 -8.34 28.25
C LYS A 66 -17.77 -8.52 27.17
N LEU A 67 -16.56 -8.92 27.59
CA LEU A 67 -15.48 -9.29 26.68
C LEU A 67 -15.81 -10.62 26.01
N ILE A 68 -15.92 -10.62 24.68
CA ILE A 68 -16.16 -11.83 23.87
C ILE A 68 -14.82 -12.46 23.50
N VAL A 69 -13.90 -11.65 22.97
CA VAL A 69 -12.60 -12.09 22.48
C VAL A 69 -11.53 -11.11 22.91
N ASP A 70 -10.41 -11.65 23.40
CA ASP A 70 -9.24 -10.86 23.78
C ASP A 70 -8.44 -10.38 22.55
N LYS A 71 -7.55 -9.41 22.76
CA LYS A 71 -6.62 -8.93 21.72
C LYS A 71 -5.67 -10.05 21.25
N ASP A 72 -5.10 -9.88 20.06
CA ASP A 72 -4.11 -10.79 19.45
C ASP A 72 -4.59 -12.24 19.24
N LYS A 73 -5.91 -12.48 19.18
CA LYS A 73 -6.46 -13.78 18.75
C LYS A 73 -6.65 -13.83 17.24
N VAL A 74 -6.39 -15.00 16.66
CA VAL A 74 -6.68 -15.30 15.25
C VAL A 74 -8.18 -15.51 15.09
N ILE A 75 -8.72 -14.98 13.99
CA ILE A 75 -10.12 -15.13 13.63
C ILE A 75 -10.28 -16.42 12.82
N ASP A 76 -10.54 -17.52 13.54
CA ASP A 76 -10.88 -18.83 12.98
C ASP A 76 -12.38 -18.98 12.72
N ASP A 77 -12.79 -20.05 12.02
CA ASP A 77 -14.21 -20.33 11.69
C ASP A 77 -15.11 -20.44 12.95
N ASN A 78 -14.56 -20.93 14.06
CA ASN A 78 -15.24 -20.96 15.36
C ASN A 78 -15.51 -19.54 15.89
N LEU A 79 -14.53 -18.65 15.75
CA LEU A 79 -14.63 -17.28 16.23
C LEU A 79 -15.58 -16.46 15.35
N LEU A 80 -15.58 -16.68 14.03
CA LEU A 80 -16.55 -16.13 13.10
C LEU A 80 -17.99 -16.45 13.52
N SER A 81 -18.25 -17.71 13.88
CA SER A 81 -19.56 -18.16 14.35
C SER A 81 -20.01 -17.45 15.64
N ILE A 82 -19.07 -17.12 16.53
CA ILE A 82 -19.35 -16.35 17.76
C ILE A 82 -19.69 -14.89 17.40
N LEU A 83 -18.90 -14.27 16.51
CA LEU A 83 -19.12 -12.89 16.07
C LEU A 83 -20.50 -12.70 15.40
N GLU A 84 -20.97 -13.70 14.67
CA GLU A 84 -22.30 -13.70 14.07
C GLU A 84 -23.42 -13.75 15.10
N LYS A 85 -23.30 -14.62 16.11
CA LYS A 85 -24.29 -14.74 17.19
C LYS A 85 -24.41 -13.45 17.99
N GLU A 86 -23.27 -12.82 18.27
CA GLU A 86 -23.17 -11.59 19.05
C GLU A 86 -23.49 -10.33 18.21
N LYS A 87 -23.73 -10.48 16.89
CA LYS A 87 -24.06 -9.38 15.96
C LYS A 87 -23.06 -8.22 15.99
N VAL A 88 -21.77 -8.54 16.00
CA VAL A 88 -20.70 -7.52 15.99
C VAL A 88 -20.68 -6.78 14.65
N GLU A 89 -20.75 -5.45 14.68
CA GLU A 89 -20.78 -4.59 13.49
C GLU A 89 -19.41 -4.06 13.07
N GLU A 90 -18.46 -3.98 14.00
CA GLU A 90 -17.12 -3.44 13.75
C GLU A 90 -16.02 -4.30 14.37
N VAL A 91 -14.93 -4.47 13.63
CA VAL A 91 -13.75 -5.19 14.11
C VAL A 91 -12.50 -4.43 13.70
N VAL A 92 -11.55 -4.30 14.63
CA VAL A 92 -10.23 -3.72 14.36
C VAL A 92 -9.21 -4.84 14.22
N ILE A 93 -8.71 -5.03 13.01
CA ILE A 93 -7.77 -6.09 12.64
C ILE A 93 -6.37 -5.55 12.42
N ARG A 94 -5.38 -6.43 12.55
CA ARG A 94 -4.02 -6.19 12.07
C ARG A 94 -3.95 -6.44 10.56
N SER A 95 -3.08 -5.68 9.89
CA SER A 95 -2.89 -5.74 8.43
C SER A 95 -1.41 -5.50 8.06
N PRO A 96 -0.94 -6.05 6.93
CA PRO A 96 0.34 -5.67 6.33
C PRO A 96 0.48 -4.16 6.07
N LEU A 97 -0.60 -3.44 5.75
CA LEU A 97 -0.57 -1.99 5.49
C LEU A 97 -0.07 -1.19 6.70
N THR A 98 -0.52 -1.60 7.89
CA THR A 98 -0.22 -0.96 9.19
C THR A 98 0.99 -1.55 9.89
N CYS A 99 1.67 -2.52 9.25
CA CYS A 99 2.84 -3.15 9.84
C CYS A 99 4.00 -2.15 9.95
N GLN A 100 4.67 -2.16 11.10
CA GLN A 100 5.82 -1.32 11.40
C GLN A 100 7.14 -2.11 11.42
N SER A 101 7.13 -3.37 10.95
CA SER A 101 8.37 -4.16 10.78
C SER A 101 9.35 -3.42 9.87
N PRO A 102 10.64 -3.33 10.23
CA PRO A 102 11.65 -2.64 9.42
C PRO A 102 11.92 -3.34 8.10
N HIS A 103 11.79 -4.67 8.07
CA HIS A 103 11.94 -5.45 6.86
C HIS A 103 10.68 -6.30 6.67
N GLY A 104 10.10 -6.26 5.47
CA GLY A 104 8.91 -7.04 5.11
C GLY A 104 7.68 -6.83 6.02
N VAL A 105 7.22 -7.90 6.66
CA VAL A 105 6.03 -7.91 7.53
C VAL A 105 6.24 -8.83 8.74
N CYS A 106 5.49 -8.61 9.82
CA CYS A 106 5.44 -9.55 10.95
C CYS A 106 4.33 -10.60 10.79
N GLN A 107 4.48 -11.72 11.50
CA GLN A 107 3.57 -12.85 11.49
C GLN A 107 2.14 -12.43 11.90
N LYS A 108 1.98 -11.66 12.99
CA LYS A 108 0.67 -11.20 13.47
C LYS A 108 -0.03 -10.23 12.50
N CYS A 109 0.72 -9.39 11.78
CA CYS A 109 0.12 -8.47 10.80
C CYS A 109 -0.37 -9.19 9.54
N TYR A 110 0.31 -10.26 9.12
CA TYR A 110 -0.10 -11.05 7.95
C TYR A 110 -1.20 -12.08 8.27
N GLY A 111 -1.11 -12.71 9.45
CA GLY A 111 -2.06 -13.71 9.94
C GLY A 111 -1.73 -15.12 9.46
N VAL A 112 -2.73 -15.81 8.94
CA VAL A 112 -2.60 -17.20 8.47
C VAL A 112 -2.17 -17.27 7.01
N ASP A 113 -1.43 -18.32 6.67
CA ASP A 113 -1.25 -18.75 5.30
C ASP A 113 -2.54 -19.42 4.81
N LEU A 114 -3.06 -18.96 3.68
CA LEU A 114 -4.32 -19.42 3.11
C LEU A 114 -4.19 -20.82 2.49
N SER A 115 -2.97 -21.28 2.23
CA SER A 115 -2.69 -22.57 1.60
C SER A 115 -2.90 -23.74 2.56
N ASN A 116 -2.56 -23.55 3.83
CA ASN A 116 -2.61 -24.59 4.88
C ASN A 116 -3.47 -24.20 6.10
N ASN A 117 -4.01 -22.98 6.13
CA ASN A 117 -4.77 -22.40 7.25
C ASN A 117 -4.01 -22.40 8.59
N GLN A 118 -2.68 -22.38 8.56
CA GLN A 118 -1.83 -22.23 9.73
C GLN A 118 -1.27 -20.82 9.81
N ILE A 119 -0.80 -20.43 11.00
CA ILE A 119 -0.12 -19.14 11.16
C ILE A 119 1.12 -19.14 10.26
N VAL A 120 1.34 -18.04 9.52
CA VAL A 120 2.43 -17.94 8.56
C VAL A 120 3.80 -18.15 9.22
N SER A 121 4.69 -18.93 8.64
CA SER A 121 6.02 -19.17 9.20
C SER A 121 6.96 -17.99 8.99
N ILE A 122 7.90 -17.79 9.91
CA ILE A 122 9.03 -16.85 9.71
C ILE A 122 9.88 -17.33 8.54
N GLY A 123 10.20 -16.43 7.62
CA GLY A 123 10.84 -16.70 6.33
C GLY A 123 9.87 -16.87 5.17
N ALA A 124 8.54 -16.91 5.40
CA ALA A 124 7.60 -17.06 4.29
C ALA A 124 7.69 -15.88 3.29
N PRO A 125 7.86 -16.14 1.98
CA PRO A 125 7.97 -15.10 0.95
C PRO A 125 6.59 -14.58 0.52
N VAL A 126 5.89 -13.91 1.45
CA VAL A 126 4.50 -13.49 1.28
C VAL A 126 4.28 -12.52 0.11
N GLY A 127 5.29 -11.73 -0.25
CA GLY A 127 5.21 -10.85 -1.42
C GLY A 127 5.18 -11.59 -2.75
N VAL A 128 6.00 -12.64 -2.91
CA VAL A 128 5.98 -13.48 -4.12
C VAL A 128 4.65 -14.20 -4.24
N ILE A 129 4.16 -14.75 -3.12
CA ILE A 129 2.84 -15.40 -3.06
C ILE A 129 1.75 -14.40 -3.47
N ALA A 130 1.74 -13.19 -2.89
CA ALA A 130 0.79 -12.15 -3.25
C ALA A 130 0.85 -11.75 -4.73
N ALA A 131 2.05 -11.54 -5.26
CA ALA A 131 2.26 -11.19 -6.66
C ALA A 131 1.73 -12.26 -7.61
N GLN A 132 1.96 -13.54 -7.30
CA GLN A 132 1.44 -14.66 -8.10
C GLN A 132 -0.08 -14.78 -7.99
N SER A 133 -0.64 -14.68 -6.78
CA SER A 133 -2.10 -14.74 -6.55
C SER A 133 -2.86 -13.62 -7.27
N ILE A 134 -2.23 -12.47 -7.48
CA ILE A 134 -2.80 -11.34 -8.24
C ILE A 134 -2.56 -11.49 -9.74
N GLY A 135 -1.35 -11.91 -10.12
CA GLY A 135 -0.87 -11.94 -11.50
C GLY A 135 -1.41 -13.12 -12.33
N GLU A 136 -1.47 -14.32 -11.77
CA GLU A 136 -1.97 -15.51 -12.47
C GLU A 136 -3.41 -15.32 -12.98
N PRO A 137 -4.38 -14.85 -12.16
CA PRO A 137 -5.73 -14.59 -12.65
C PRO A 137 -5.78 -13.39 -13.62
N GLY A 138 -4.74 -12.55 -13.67
CA GLY A 138 -4.58 -11.50 -14.66
C GLY A 138 -4.62 -12.03 -16.10
N THR A 139 -4.13 -13.25 -16.34
CA THR A 139 -4.28 -13.91 -17.65
C THR A 139 -5.75 -14.15 -17.99
N GLN A 140 -6.56 -14.55 -17.00
CA GLN A 140 -8.00 -14.76 -17.18
C GLN A 140 -8.74 -13.43 -17.44
N LEU A 141 -8.31 -12.33 -16.80
CA LEU A 141 -8.85 -11.00 -17.06
C LEU A 141 -8.68 -10.59 -18.52
N THR A 142 -7.60 -10.99 -19.18
CA THR A 142 -7.39 -10.68 -20.60
C THR A 142 -8.24 -11.51 -21.55
N MET A 143 -8.62 -12.73 -21.13
CA MET A 143 -9.41 -13.65 -21.96
C MET A 143 -10.91 -13.36 -21.89
N ARG A 144 -11.45 -12.99 -20.72
CA ARG A 144 -12.90 -12.79 -20.52
C ARG A 144 -13.47 -11.50 -21.11
N VAL A 145 -12.63 -10.53 -21.47
CA VAL A 145 -13.06 -9.25 -22.10
C VAL A 145 -13.78 -9.45 -23.45
N ARG A 146 -13.65 -10.62 -24.09
CA ARG A 146 -14.32 -10.92 -25.37
C ARG A 146 -15.84 -10.90 -25.32
N HIS A 147 -16.45 -11.27 -24.18
CA HIS A 147 -17.91 -11.40 -24.10
C HIS A 147 -18.66 -10.07 -23.91
N PHE A 148 -17.94 -8.98 -23.64
CA PHE A 148 -18.49 -7.62 -23.54
C PHE A 148 -18.26 -6.77 -24.80
N GLY A 149 -17.63 -7.32 -25.85
CA GLY A 149 -17.19 -6.60 -27.06
C GLY A 149 -18.28 -6.00 -27.96
N GLY A 150 -19.54 -5.94 -27.50
CA GLY A 150 -20.67 -5.37 -28.25
C GLY A 150 -21.38 -4.19 -27.59
N ILE A 151 -20.99 -3.79 -26.37
CA ILE A 151 -21.72 -2.75 -25.61
C ILE A 151 -20.76 -1.59 -25.28
N VAL A 152 -20.72 -0.60 -26.17
CA VAL A 152 -20.08 0.72 -25.96
C VAL A 152 -20.94 1.59 -25.03
N ILE A 153 -21.29 1.09 -23.84
CA ILE A 153 -22.20 1.81 -22.92
C ILE A 153 -21.54 2.09 -21.55
N SER A 154 -20.47 1.39 -21.17
CA SER A 154 -19.72 1.75 -19.96
C SER A 154 -18.36 2.32 -20.32
N ASP A 155 -18.24 3.64 -20.23
CA ASP A 155 -17.00 4.44 -20.40
C ASP A 155 -15.97 4.20 -19.27
N VAL A 156 -16.11 3.08 -18.54
CA VAL A 156 -15.24 2.65 -17.45
C VAL A 156 -14.27 1.63 -18.03
N THR A 157 -12.96 1.91 -17.93
CA THR A 157 -11.92 0.93 -18.23
C THR A 157 -12.17 -0.34 -17.39
N GLN A 158 -12.40 -1.49 -18.05
CA GLN A 158 -12.63 -2.78 -17.40
C GLN A 158 -11.47 -3.74 -17.66
N GLY A 159 -11.28 -4.70 -16.76
CA GLY A 159 -10.29 -5.77 -16.90
C GLY A 159 -8.85 -5.33 -16.63
N LEU A 160 -7.89 -5.96 -17.29
CA LEU A 160 -6.45 -5.77 -17.03
C LEU A 160 -5.97 -4.32 -17.15
N PRO A 161 -6.35 -3.52 -18.17
CA PRO A 161 -5.84 -2.14 -18.30
C PRO A 161 -6.18 -1.25 -17.10
N ARG A 162 -7.33 -1.48 -16.45
CA ARG A 162 -7.70 -0.75 -15.23
C ARG A 162 -6.87 -1.20 -14.03
N VAL A 163 -6.58 -2.49 -13.93
CA VAL A 163 -5.71 -3.02 -12.88
C VAL A 163 -4.29 -2.44 -13.02
N GLU A 164 -3.76 -2.38 -14.24
CA GLU A 164 -2.46 -1.76 -14.50
C GLU A 164 -2.45 -0.26 -14.21
N GLU A 165 -3.51 0.46 -14.60
CA GLU A 165 -3.65 1.89 -14.28
C GLU A 165 -3.60 2.15 -12.77
N LEU A 166 -4.27 1.31 -11.97
CA LEU A 166 -4.30 1.40 -10.51
C LEU A 166 -2.95 1.04 -9.88
N PHE A 167 -2.31 -0.05 -10.30
CA PHE A 167 -1.00 -0.45 -9.77
C PHE A 167 0.14 0.47 -10.19
N GLU A 168 0.04 1.14 -11.34
CA GLU A 168 0.99 2.19 -11.73
C GLU A 168 0.66 3.55 -11.12
N ALA A 169 -0.38 3.64 -10.28
CA ALA A 169 -0.86 4.88 -9.67
C ALA A 169 -1.04 6.01 -10.69
N ARG A 170 -1.52 5.67 -11.90
CA ARG A 170 -1.73 6.63 -12.99
C ARG A 170 -2.98 7.47 -12.72
N THR A 171 -2.98 8.69 -13.25
CA THR A 171 -4.18 9.52 -13.25
C THR A 171 -5.27 8.86 -14.10
N PRO A 172 -6.48 8.64 -13.56
CA PRO A 172 -7.57 8.05 -14.32
C PRO A 172 -7.91 8.87 -15.56
N LYS A 173 -8.40 8.22 -16.63
CA LYS A 173 -8.88 8.94 -17.83
C LYS A 173 -10.06 9.85 -17.52
N ILE A 174 -10.96 9.37 -16.67
CA ILE A 174 -12.14 10.10 -16.17
C ILE A 174 -11.89 10.35 -14.68
N VAL A 175 -11.37 11.54 -14.36
CA VAL A 175 -11.08 11.95 -12.98
C VAL A 175 -12.33 12.57 -12.37
N SER A 176 -12.68 12.14 -11.17
CA SER A 176 -13.62 12.83 -10.30
C SER A 176 -12.85 13.74 -9.35
N PRO A 177 -12.99 15.07 -9.46
CA PRO A 177 -12.32 15.99 -8.54
C PRO A 177 -12.85 15.80 -7.13
N ILE A 178 -11.95 15.95 -6.16
CA ILE A 178 -12.25 15.93 -4.73
C ILE A 178 -12.01 17.32 -4.16
N SER A 179 -12.89 17.77 -3.27
CA SER A 179 -12.71 19.07 -2.63
C SER A 179 -11.65 19.00 -1.52
N GLU A 180 -10.81 20.02 -1.38
CA GLU A 180 -9.87 20.09 -0.25
C GLU A 180 -10.53 20.69 0.99
N ILE A 181 -11.57 21.51 0.80
CA ILE A 181 -12.30 22.20 1.86
C ILE A 181 -13.69 21.60 2.14
N SER A 182 -14.14 21.73 3.37
CA SER A 182 -15.55 21.47 3.72
C SER A 182 -16.36 22.74 3.50
N GLY A 183 -17.48 22.67 2.77
CA GLY A 183 -18.22 23.87 2.40
C GLY A 183 -19.55 23.60 1.72
N LYS A 184 -20.23 24.68 1.36
CA LYS A 184 -21.48 24.64 0.60
C LYS A 184 -21.16 24.64 -0.89
N VAL A 185 -21.74 23.70 -1.62
CA VAL A 185 -21.59 23.56 -3.07
C VAL A 185 -22.52 24.54 -3.79
N SER A 186 -22.01 25.26 -4.78
CA SER A 186 -22.77 26.02 -5.76
C SER A 186 -22.43 25.51 -7.15
N ILE A 187 -23.44 25.11 -7.93
CA ILE A 187 -23.26 24.54 -9.26
C ILE A 187 -23.80 25.55 -10.28
N LYS A 188 -22.96 25.94 -11.25
CA LYS A 188 -23.37 26.72 -12.43
C LYS A 188 -23.17 25.89 -13.68
N GLU A 189 -24.21 25.79 -14.49
CA GLU A 189 -24.16 25.11 -15.79
C GLU A 189 -23.78 26.14 -16.87
N ASP A 190 -22.69 25.89 -17.59
CA ASP A 190 -22.31 26.66 -18.77
C ASP A 190 -22.55 25.81 -20.02
N ARG A 191 -23.60 26.19 -20.76
CA ARG A 191 -24.00 25.50 -21.99
C ARG A 191 -23.10 25.81 -23.18
N GLU A 192 -22.32 26.90 -23.15
CA GLU A 192 -21.42 27.24 -24.26
C GLU A 192 -20.14 26.40 -24.22
N LYS A 193 -19.62 26.13 -23.02
CA LYS A 193 -18.40 25.34 -22.81
C LYS A 193 -18.66 23.89 -22.42
N GLU A 194 -19.92 23.45 -22.52
CA GLU A 194 -20.40 22.13 -22.13
C GLU A 194 -19.86 21.63 -20.77
N SER A 195 -19.84 22.50 -19.76
CA SER A 195 -19.20 22.21 -18.46
C SER A 195 -20.02 22.71 -17.27
N TYR A 196 -20.00 21.94 -16.18
CA TYR A 196 -20.42 22.36 -14.85
C TYR A 196 -19.26 23.08 -14.14
N TYR A 197 -19.52 24.29 -13.67
CA TYR A 197 -18.66 24.99 -12.71
C TYR A 197 -19.17 24.71 -11.31
N VAL A 198 -18.41 23.93 -10.55
CA VAL A 198 -18.72 23.58 -9.17
C VAL A 198 -17.84 24.43 -8.26
N LYS A 199 -18.47 25.36 -7.55
CA LYS A 199 -17.82 26.21 -6.57
C LYS A 199 -18.12 25.73 -5.16
N ILE A 200 -17.12 25.64 -4.31
CA ILE A 200 -17.26 25.23 -2.91
C ILE A 200 -16.81 26.39 -2.05
N THR A 201 -17.73 26.91 -1.24
CA THR A 201 -17.45 28.03 -0.33
C THR A 201 -17.41 27.51 1.10
N SER A 202 -16.26 27.67 1.75
CA SER A 202 -16.07 27.41 3.16
C SER A 202 -16.06 28.73 3.93
N VAL A 203 -16.82 28.81 5.02
CA VAL A 203 -16.85 29.96 5.92
C VAL A 203 -16.03 29.59 7.15
N ASN A 204 -14.83 30.18 7.28
CA ASN A 204 -14.03 30.01 8.50
C ASN A 204 -14.59 30.85 9.65
N THR A 205 -14.26 30.44 10.88
CA THR A 205 -14.68 31.11 12.12
C THR A 205 -14.20 32.57 12.20
N ASP A 206 -13.13 32.91 11.46
CA ASP A 206 -12.54 34.26 11.38
C ASP A 206 -13.18 35.17 10.32
N GLY A 207 -14.25 34.71 9.65
CA GLY A 207 -14.97 35.48 8.62
C GLY A 207 -14.31 35.49 7.23
N THR A 208 -13.13 34.89 7.08
CA THR A 208 -12.53 34.67 5.75
C THR A 208 -13.23 33.53 5.01
N THR A 209 -13.68 33.80 3.78
CA THR A 209 -14.23 32.80 2.87
C THR A 209 -13.12 32.23 2.00
N LYS A 210 -12.94 30.90 2.03
CA LYS A 210 -12.13 30.17 1.05
C LYS A 210 -13.05 29.56 0.01
N ASP A 211 -12.74 29.83 -1.26
CA ASP A 211 -13.49 29.35 -2.41
C ASP A 211 -12.60 28.43 -3.25
N GLU A 212 -13.12 27.26 -3.60
CA GLU A 212 -12.53 26.35 -4.59
C GLU A 212 -13.47 26.23 -5.80
N GLU A 213 -12.90 26.26 -7.00
CA GLU A 213 -13.66 26.16 -8.24
C GLU A 213 -13.16 24.97 -9.07
N PHE A 214 -14.08 24.12 -9.49
CA PHE A 214 -13.83 22.94 -10.30
C PHE A 214 -14.63 23.01 -11.59
N ILE A 215 -14.01 22.58 -12.70
CA ILE A 215 -14.65 22.47 -14.00
C ILE A 215 -14.86 20.98 -14.28
N ILE A 216 -16.12 20.58 -14.46
CA ILE A 216 -16.52 19.19 -14.69
C ILE A 216 -17.28 19.11 -16.02
N PRO A 217 -16.89 18.26 -16.98
CA PRO A 217 -17.61 18.14 -18.25
C PRO A 217 -19.08 17.70 -18.05
N LEU A 218 -20.01 18.22 -18.86
CA LEU A 218 -21.44 17.88 -18.81
C LEU A 218 -21.71 16.37 -18.96
N GLY A 219 -20.82 15.64 -19.65
CA GLY A 219 -20.92 14.20 -19.82
C GLY A 219 -20.72 13.38 -18.53
N GLN A 220 -20.13 13.97 -17.49
CA GLN A 220 -19.98 13.32 -16.19
C GLN A 220 -21.18 13.62 -15.30
N LYS A 221 -21.74 12.57 -14.68
CA LYS A 221 -22.81 12.73 -13.69
C LYS A 221 -22.23 13.25 -12.38
N LEU A 222 -22.84 14.31 -11.84
CA LEU A 222 -22.47 14.86 -10.54
C LEU A 222 -23.00 13.98 -9.41
N LYS A 223 -22.18 13.79 -8.36
CA LYS A 223 -22.56 13.10 -7.12
C LYS A 223 -23.15 14.06 -6.08
N VAL A 224 -22.90 15.35 -6.24
CA VAL A 224 -23.31 16.40 -5.32
C VAL A 224 -24.47 17.21 -5.91
N LYS A 225 -25.33 17.75 -5.03
CA LYS A 225 -26.44 18.63 -5.40
C LYS A 225 -26.10 20.08 -5.10
N ASP A 226 -26.74 21.00 -5.83
CA ASP A 226 -26.61 22.43 -5.57
C ASP A 226 -27.10 22.77 -4.15
N GLY A 227 -26.32 23.57 -3.43
CA GLY A 227 -26.55 23.94 -2.04
C GLY A 227 -26.22 22.86 -0.99
N GLN A 228 -25.74 21.68 -1.38
CA GLN A 228 -25.35 20.61 -0.46
C GLN A 228 -24.09 21.01 0.34
N LEU A 229 -24.04 20.65 1.62
CA LEU A 229 -22.83 20.71 2.43
C LEU A 229 -22.00 19.45 2.19
N VAL A 230 -20.75 19.63 1.78
CA VAL A 230 -19.79 18.54 1.55
C VAL A 230 -18.62 18.66 2.51
N ALA A 231 -18.11 17.51 2.94
CA ALA A 231 -16.87 17.44 3.71
C ALA A 231 -15.66 17.42 2.78
N ALA A 232 -14.51 17.88 3.30
CA ALA A 232 -13.23 17.74 2.63
C ALA A 232 -12.98 16.28 2.20
N GLY A 233 -12.48 16.13 0.98
CA GLY A 233 -12.23 14.88 0.30
C GLY A 233 -13.45 14.28 -0.39
N THR A 234 -14.65 14.87 -0.35
CA THR A 234 -15.83 14.29 -1.03
C THR A 234 -15.69 14.35 -2.57
N PRO A 235 -15.95 13.25 -3.30
CA PRO A 235 -15.89 13.26 -4.76
C PRO A 235 -17.10 13.96 -5.36
N LEU A 236 -16.84 14.87 -6.31
CA LEU A 236 -17.88 15.75 -6.88
C LEU A 236 -18.62 15.10 -8.05
N ALA A 237 -17.98 14.20 -8.79
CA ALA A 237 -18.55 13.53 -9.97
C ALA A 237 -18.37 12.01 -9.98
N GLU A 238 -18.97 11.34 -10.95
CA GLU A 238 -18.63 9.96 -11.33
C GLU A 238 -17.26 9.92 -12.02
N GLY A 239 -16.42 8.96 -11.62
CA GLY A 239 -15.05 8.84 -12.11
C GLY A 239 -14.13 8.18 -11.10
N GLY A 240 -12.89 7.92 -11.52
CA GLY A 240 -11.82 7.50 -10.63
C GLY A 240 -11.25 8.69 -9.86
N LEU A 241 -10.71 8.44 -8.67
CA LEU A 241 -9.99 9.45 -7.90
C LEU A 241 -8.51 9.39 -8.26
N ASN A 242 -7.88 10.55 -8.35
CA ASN A 242 -6.43 10.61 -8.43
C ASN A 242 -5.83 10.29 -7.06
N ILE A 243 -4.96 9.29 -7.01
CA ILE A 243 -4.38 8.78 -5.76
C ILE A 243 -3.56 9.85 -5.06
N ASN A 244 -2.83 10.69 -5.80
CA ASN A 244 -2.02 11.76 -5.21
C ASN A 244 -2.88 12.78 -4.44
N ASP A 245 -4.04 13.13 -4.99
CA ASP A 245 -4.97 14.07 -4.38
C ASP A 245 -5.61 13.43 -3.14
N VAL A 246 -5.96 12.14 -3.22
CA VAL A 246 -6.49 11.38 -2.07
C VAL A 246 -5.46 11.34 -0.93
N VAL A 247 -4.18 11.11 -1.23
CA VAL A 247 -3.10 11.13 -0.22
C VAL A 247 -2.97 12.51 0.42
N ALA A 248 -3.04 13.59 -0.37
CA ALA A 248 -2.89 14.95 0.13
C ALA A 248 -4.06 15.38 1.04
N ILE A 249 -5.30 15.01 0.70
CA ILE A 249 -6.50 15.49 1.38
C ILE A 249 -6.97 14.54 2.49
N ARG A 250 -7.04 13.24 2.19
CA ARG A 250 -7.58 12.24 3.13
C ARG A 250 -6.51 11.50 3.92
N GLY A 251 -5.28 11.48 3.43
CA GLY A 251 -4.16 10.77 4.04
C GLY A 251 -3.84 9.44 3.37
N ILE A 252 -2.69 8.87 3.77
CA ILE A 252 -2.12 7.68 3.14
C ILE A 252 -2.97 6.43 3.37
N LYS A 253 -3.58 6.28 4.54
CA LYS A 253 -4.34 5.08 4.92
C LYS A 253 -5.61 4.96 4.08
N GLU A 254 -6.28 6.08 3.89
CA GLU A 254 -7.50 6.23 3.10
C GLU A 254 -7.19 5.99 1.62
N ALA A 255 -6.04 6.47 1.13
CA ALA A 255 -5.57 6.20 -0.24
C ALA A 255 -5.26 4.71 -0.46
N GLN A 256 -4.64 4.03 0.50
CA GLN A 256 -4.38 2.59 0.43
C GLN A 256 -5.69 1.78 0.41
N ILE A 257 -6.65 2.14 1.26
CA ILE A 257 -7.97 1.48 1.29
C ILE A 257 -8.71 1.73 -0.03
N TYR A 258 -8.68 2.95 -0.55
CA TYR A 258 -9.29 3.28 -1.85
C TYR A 258 -8.71 2.41 -2.98
N LEU A 259 -7.38 2.30 -3.06
CA LEU A 259 -6.71 1.45 -4.03
C LEU A 259 -7.12 -0.02 -3.90
N LEU A 260 -7.14 -0.54 -2.68
CA LEU A 260 -7.54 -1.91 -2.40
C LEU A 260 -8.97 -2.17 -2.89
N GLU A 261 -9.92 -1.28 -2.56
CA GLU A 261 -11.32 -1.45 -2.93
C GLU A 261 -11.53 -1.36 -4.44
N GLU A 262 -10.87 -0.43 -5.13
CA GLU A 262 -10.96 -0.30 -6.58
C GLU A 262 -10.36 -1.51 -7.31
N ILE A 263 -9.19 -1.99 -6.88
CA ILE A 263 -8.57 -3.18 -7.49
C ILE A 263 -9.45 -4.41 -7.23
N GLN A 264 -9.89 -4.62 -5.98
CA GLN A 264 -10.76 -5.74 -5.61
C GLN A 264 -12.06 -5.73 -6.41
N LYS A 265 -12.66 -4.55 -6.65
CA LYS A 265 -13.88 -4.39 -7.45
C LYS A 265 -13.68 -4.89 -8.87
N VAL A 266 -12.53 -4.64 -9.49
CA VAL A 266 -12.22 -5.14 -10.83
C VAL A 266 -12.14 -6.66 -10.85
N TYR A 267 -11.38 -7.28 -9.94
CA TYR A 267 -11.28 -8.75 -9.88
C TYR A 267 -12.65 -9.41 -9.58
N ARG A 268 -13.43 -8.86 -8.65
CA ARG A 268 -14.76 -9.38 -8.29
C ARG A 268 -15.77 -9.23 -9.42
N SER A 269 -15.74 -8.12 -10.18
CA SER A 269 -16.58 -7.94 -11.36
C SER A 269 -16.38 -9.03 -12.42
N GLN A 270 -15.21 -9.68 -12.39
CA GLN A 270 -14.83 -10.78 -13.28
C GLN A 270 -15.01 -12.16 -12.61
N GLY A 271 -15.61 -12.21 -11.42
CA GLY A 271 -15.88 -13.45 -10.67
C GLY A 271 -14.65 -14.10 -10.05
N ILE A 272 -13.55 -13.34 -9.87
CA ILE A 272 -12.31 -13.84 -9.27
C ILE A 272 -12.25 -13.36 -7.82
N THR A 273 -12.23 -14.30 -6.88
CA THR A 273 -12.12 -14.03 -5.44
C THR A 273 -10.67 -14.17 -4.98
N ILE A 274 -10.04 -13.03 -4.69
CA ILE A 274 -8.70 -12.96 -4.09
C ILE A 274 -8.84 -12.31 -2.73
N HIS A 275 -8.12 -12.82 -1.74
CA HIS A 275 -8.14 -12.28 -0.39
C HIS A 275 -7.36 -10.96 -0.29
N ASP A 276 -7.94 -9.97 0.39
CA ASP A 276 -7.43 -8.59 0.54
C ASP A 276 -5.95 -8.51 0.96
N LYS A 277 -5.47 -9.43 1.82
CA LYS A 277 -4.08 -9.49 2.30
C LYS A 277 -3.02 -9.48 1.17
N HIS A 278 -3.31 -10.05 0.01
CA HIS A 278 -2.38 -10.03 -1.11
C HIS A 278 -2.25 -8.62 -1.68
N PHE A 279 -3.38 -7.93 -1.89
CA PHE A 279 -3.37 -6.53 -2.33
C PHE A 279 -2.72 -5.61 -1.29
N GLU A 280 -3.01 -5.82 0.00
CA GLU A 280 -2.39 -5.08 1.11
C GLU A 280 -0.87 -5.20 1.10
N THR A 281 -0.33 -6.38 0.80
CA THR A 281 1.13 -6.62 0.74
C THR A 281 1.78 -5.81 -0.40
N ILE A 282 1.17 -5.76 -1.58
CA ILE A 282 1.66 -4.98 -2.71
C ILE A 282 1.49 -3.47 -2.47
N ILE A 283 0.32 -3.04 -2.01
CA ILE A 283 0.01 -1.63 -1.75
C ILE A 283 0.91 -1.08 -0.63
N LYS A 284 1.25 -1.90 0.38
CA LYS A 284 2.24 -1.53 1.40
C LYS A 284 3.56 -1.11 0.75
N LYS A 285 4.07 -1.87 -0.22
CA LYS A 285 5.31 -1.56 -0.96
C LYS A 285 5.19 -0.33 -1.84
N MET A 286 4.05 -0.12 -2.49
CA MET A 286 3.77 1.11 -3.26
C MET A 286 3.80 2.38 -2.39
N SER A 287 3.40 2.26 -1.12
CA SER A 287 3.33 3.37 -0.14
C SER A 287 4.55 3.48 0.79
N ASP A 288 5.61 2.71 0.56
CA ASP A 288 6.75 2.62 1.47
C ASP A 288 7.84 3.66 1.20
N LYS A 289 7.61 4.58 0.27
CA LYS A 289 8.59 5.58 -0.15
C LYS A 289 8.19 6.99 0.28
N VAL A 290 9.20 7.82 0.52
CA VAL A 290 9.07 9.23 0.88
C VAL A 290 9.91 10.04 -0.10
N ILE A 291 9.35 11.14 -0.61
CA ILE A 291 10.07 12.12 -1.42
C ILE A 291 10.57 13.21 -0.49
N ILE A 292 11.87 13.46 -0.47
CA ILE A 292 12.47 14.50 0.38
C ILE A 292 12.13 15.88 -0.18
N GLU A 293 11.53 16.75 0.64
CA GLU A 293 11.24 18.15 0.29
C GLU A 293 12.31 19.09 0.84
N ASP A 294 12.75 18.82 2.08
CA ASP A 294 13.82 19.54 2.77
C ASP A 294 14.80 18.54 3.39
N GLU A 295 16.09 18.80 3.21
CA GLU A 295 17.19 17.94 3.63
C GLU A 295 17.49 18.09 5.13
N GLY A 296 17.22 19.28 5.71
CA GLY A 296 17.65 19.60 7.08
C GLY A 296 19.16 19.37 7.25
N ASP A 297 19.56 18.76 8.37
CA ASP A 297 20.95 18.37 8.66
C ASP A 297 21.23 16.89 8.32
N THR A 298 20.40 16.25 7.49
CA THR A 298 20.57 14.83 7.11
C THR A 298 21.44 14.66 5.87
N GLU A 299 21.83 13.42 5.57
CA GLU A 299 22.55 13.06 4.32
C GLU A 299 21.62 12.95 3.10
N PHE A 300 20.34 13.33 3.21
CA PHE A 300 19.40 13.23 2.10
C PHE A 300 19.59 14.34 1.07
N ILE A 301 19.19 14.05 -0.16
CA ILE A 301 19.14 15.03 -1.25
C ILE A 301 17.68 15.42 -1.53
N LYS A 302 17.44 16.69 -1.84
CA LYS A 302 16.14 17.22 -2.21
C LYS A 302 15.60 16.50 -3.44
N ASN A 303 14.33 16.11 -3.37
CA ASN A 303 13.62 15.27 -4.33
C ASN A 303 14.13 13.82 -4.44
N GLU A 304 15.04 13.38 -3.56
CA GLU A 304 15.41 11.97 -3.49
C GLU A 304 14.21 11.13 -3.02
N ILE A 305 14.06 9.94 -3.61
CA ILE A 305 13.06 8.95 -3.18
C ILE A 305 13.78 7.95 -2.31
N VAL A 306 13.40 7.90 -1.03
CA VAL A 306 13.98 7.00 -0.04
C VAL A 306 12.90 6.12 0.60
N SER A 307 13.29 4.97 1.15
CA SER A 307 12.37 4.16 1.95
C SER A 307 11.96 4.89 3.23
N ARG A 308 10.72 4.67 3.65
CA ARG A 308 10.14 5.28 4.84
C ARG A 308 10.88 4.88 6.12
N ILE A 309 11.46 3.68 6.14
CA ILE A 309 12.28 3.18 7.25
C ILE A 309 13.59 3.96 7.33
N ARG A 310 14.35 4.04 6.22
CA ARG A 310 15.59 4.82 6.16
C ARG A 310 15.37 6.28 6.53
N PHE A 311 14.30 6.90 6.03
CA PHE A 311 13.90 8.27 6.40
C PHE A 311 13.69 8.44 7.91
N ARG A 312 12.97 7.51 8.54
CA ARG A 312 12.69 7.55 9.98
C ARG A 312 13.94 7.32 10.83
N GLU A 313 14.77 6.35 10.46
CA GLU A 313 16.00 6.04 11.19
C GLU A 313 16.99 7.18 11.13
N GLU A 314 17.19 7.79 9.97
CA GLU A 314 18.13 8.89 9.81
C GLU A 314 17.66 10.14 10.54
N ASN A 315 16.38 10.49 10.41
CA ASN A 315 15.80 11.60 11.18
C ASN A 315 15.90 11.36 12.70
N LYS A 316 15.72 10.12 13.16
CA LYS A 316 15.89 9.78 14.59
C LYS A 316 17.33 9.98 15.06
N LYS A 317 18.33 9.66 14.23
CA LYS A 317 19.75 9.90 14.54
C LYS A 317 20.07 11.40 14.62
N VAL A 318 19.65 12.18 13.62
CA VAL A 318 19.90 13.63 13.58
C VAL A 318 19.21 14.35 14.72
N LEU A 319 17.96 13.98 15.03
CA LEU A 319 17.25 14.50 16.21
C LEU A 319 17.96 14.17 17.53
N ALA A 320 18.54 12.97 17.66
CA ALA A 320 19.30 12.60 18.85
C ALA A 320 20.61 13.39 18.99
N GLN A 321 21.16 13.90 17.87
CA GLN A 321 22.33 14.79 17.84
C GLN A 321 21.95 16.27 18.02
N GLY A 322 20.65 16.59 18.05
CA GLY A 322 20.13 17.96 18.20
C GLY A 322 20.05 18.76 16.90
N GLY A 323 20.20 18.12 15.74
CA GLY A 323 20.06 18.74 14.42
C GLY A 323 18.62 18.83 13.94
N GLN A 324 18.42 19.50 12.80
CA GLN A 324 17.13 19.62 12.12
C GLN A 324 16.84 18.37 11.28
N PRO A 325 15.69 17.68 11.50
CA PRO A 325 15.33 16.51 10.71
C PRO A 325 14.91 16.91 9.29
N ALA A 326 15.07 16.00 8.34
CA ALA A 326 14.55 16.17 6.99
C ALA A 326 13.02 16.14 6.96
N ILE A 327 12.44 16.93 6.04
CA ILE A 327 11.01 16.95 5.76
C ILE A 327 10.77 16.20 4.46
N GLY A 328 9.82 15.27 4.49
CA GLY A 328 9.50 14.44 3.33
C GLY A 328 8.00 14.28 3.13
N LYS A 329 7.60 14.30 1.86
CA LYS A 329 6.23 14.04 1.43
C LYS A 329 6.03 12.54 1.20
N VAL A 330 5.05 11.98 1.91
CA VAL A 330 4.60 10.60 1.68
C VAL A 330 3.74 10.57 0.43
N THR A 331 4.02 9.63 -0.47
CA THR A 331 3.20 9.40 -1.66
C THR A 331 3.10 7.91 -1.97
N ILE A 332 2.14 7.54 -2.82
CA ILE A 332 2.03 6.19 -3.36
C ILE A 332 2.63 6.21 -4.76
N LEU A 333 3.69 5.42 -4.95
CA LEU A 333 4.35 5.27 -6.25
C LEU A 333 3.76 4.05 -6.98
N GLY A 334 3.68 4.15 -8.31
CA GLY A 334 3.39 2.99 -9.15
C GLY A 334 4.42 1.88 -8.98
N ILE A 335 4.02 0.63 -9.20
CA ILE A 335 4.87 -0.55 -8.96
C ILE A 335 6.21 -0.48 -9.70
N SER A 336 6.26 0.01 -10.94
CA SER A 336 7.52 0.14 -11.68
C SER A 336 8.47 1.17 -11.04
N LYS A 337 7.93 2.32 -10.62
CA LYS A 337 8.73 3.35 -9.96
C LYS A 337 9.17 2.87 -8.57
N ALA A 338 8.29 2.24 -7.81
CA ALA A 338 8.61 1.69 -6.50
C ALA A 338 9.71 0.62 -6.54
N ALA A 339 9.70 -0.27 -7.54
CA ALA A 339 10.71 -1.32 -7.70
C ALA A 339 12.07 -0.78 -8.14
N SER A 340 12.11 0.32 -8.92
CA SER A 340 13.36 0.97 -9.33
C SER A 340 14.10 1.61 -8.15
N PHE A 341 13.35 2.11 -7.15
CA PHE A 341 13.89 2.72 -5.94
C PHE A 341 13.90 1.72 -4.75
N SER A 342 14.27 0.46 -5.00
CA SER A 342 14.59 -0.50 -3.94
C SER A 342 15.83 -0.06 -3.15
N ASP A 343 15.94 -0.53 -1.90
CA ASP A 343 17.11 -0.25 -1.05
C ASP A 343 18.33 -1.10 -1.47
N SER A 344 18.09 -2.24 -2.14
CA SER A 344 19.14 -3.01 -2.81
C SER A 344 19.40 -2.47 -4.21
N TRP A 345 20.60 -1.95 -4.44
CA TRP A 345 21.02 -1.54 -5.77
C TRP A 345 21.16 -2.73 -6.72
N LEU A 346 21.52 -3.92 -6.21
CA LEU A 346 21.67 -5.13 -7.03
C LEU A 346 20.31 -5.61 -7.56
N SER A 347 19.28 -5.57 -6.70
CA SER A 347 17.91 -5.87 -7.10
C SER A 347 17.36 -4.83 -8.08
N SER A 348 17.54 -3.52 -7.80
CA SER A 348 17.13 -2.46 -8.72
C SER A 348 17.79 -2.57 -10.09
N ALA A 349 19.09 -2.88 -10.16
CA ALA A 349 19.85 -3.01 -11.41
C ALA A 349 19.33 -4.11 -12.34
N SER A 350 18.60 -5.09 -11.79
CA SER A 350 17.99 -6.20 -12.51
C SER A 350 16.54 -5.95 -12.96
N PHE A 351 15.89 -4.88 -12.48
CA PHE A 351 14.48 -4.60 -12.78
C PHE A 351 14.31 -3.86 -14.11
N GLU A 352 15.07 -2.79 -14.35
CA GLU A 352 15.19 -2.02 -15.61
C GLU A 352 16.27 -0.92 -15.42
N GLN A 353 16.83 -0.32 -16.49
CA GLN A 353 17.83 0.78 -16.42
C GLN A 353 19.13 0.49 -15.63
N THR A 354 19.74 -0.68 -15.84
CA THR A 354 20.94 -1.17 -15.15
C THR A 354 22.08 -0.16 -15.04
N THR A 355 22.37 0.60 -16.11
CA THR A 355 23.47 1.59 -16.13
C THR A 355 23.28 2.70 -15.11
N ASN A 356 22.05 3.19 -14.94
CA ASN A 356 21.73 4.26 -14.01
C ASN A 356 21.82 3.76 -12.56
N ALA A 357 21.32 2.55 -12.30
CA ALA A 357 21.38 1.93 -10.97
C ALA A 357 22.84 1.72 -10.52
N LEU A 358 23.69 1.16 -11.39
CA LEU A 358 25.11 0.92 -11.08
C LEU A 358 25.90 2.22 -10.91
N SER A 359 25.65 3.22 -11.78
CA SER A 359 26.34 4.51 -11.70
C SER A 359 26.00 5.26 -10.41
N SER A 360 24.72 5.30 -10.04
CA SER A 360 24.26 5.91 -8.79
C SER A 360 24.84 5.20 -7.56
N ALA A 361 24.83 3.86 -7.55
CA ALA A 361 25.42 3.08 -6.47
C ALA A 361 26.93 3.29 -6.33
N ALA A 362 27.66 3.38 -7.45
CA ALA A 362 29.10 3.64 -7.47
C ALA A 362 29.45 5.05 -6.95
N ILE A 363 28.70 6.08 -7.37
CA ILE A 363 28.88 7.46 -6.90
C ILE A 363 28.64 7.57 -5.39
N LYS A 364 27.60 6.89 -4.89
CA LYS A 364 27.23 6.90 -3.47
C LYS A 364 28.05 5.94 -2.60
N GLY A 365 28.86 5.06 -3.18
CA GLY A 365 29.54 4.00 -2.46
C GLY A 365 28.59 3.05 -1.72
N GLN A 366 27.43 2.75 -2.31
CA GLN A 366 26.36 2.00 -1.63
C GLN A 366 26.76 0.55 -1.32
N ILE A 367 26.48 0.13 -0.09
CA ILE A 367 26.64 -1.24 0.38
C ILE A 367 25.29 -1.96 0.26
N ASP A 368 25.29 -3.14 -0.35
CA ASP A 368 24.10 -3.99 -0.43
C ASP A 368 24.13 -5.07 0.66
N TYR A 369 23.07 -5.12 1.46
CA TYR A 369 22.92 -6.06 2.57
C TYR A 369 22.24 -7.38 2.20
N LEU A 370 21.86 -7.54 0.93
CA LEU A 370 21.32 -8.80 0.38
C LEU A 370 20.12 -9.35 1.15
N LEU A 371 19.26 -8.48 1.67
CA LEU A 371 18.14 -8.89 2.54
C LEU A 371 16.98 -9.55 1.77
N GLY A 372 16.88 -9.29 0.46
CA GLY A 372 15.80 -9.80 -0.37
C GLY A 372 16.09 -11.16 -1.00
N LEU A 373 15.12 -11.69 -1.75
CA LEU A 373 15.27 -12.95 -2.47
C LEU A 373 16.17 -12.80 -3.71
N LYS A 374 16.09 -11.66 -4.40
CA LYS A 374 16.62 -11.48 -5.76
C LYS A 374 18.14 -11.36 -5.74
N GLU A 375 18.67 -10.61 -4.79
CA GLU A 375 20.10 -10.39 -4.58
C GLU A 375 20.81 -11.71 -4.29
N ASN A 376 20.21 -12.54 -3.43
CA ASN A 376 20.75 -13.85 -3.08
C ASN A 376 20.74 -14.80 -4.28
N VAL A 377 19.66 -14.80 -5.07
CA VAL A 377 19.60 -15.60 -6.31
C VAL A 377 20.67 -15.16 -7.31
N ILE A 378 20.87 -13.85 -7.50
CA ILE A 378 21.88 -13.31 -8.43
C ILE A 378 23.29 -13.73 -8.02
N ILE A 379 23.60 -13.69 -6.73
CA ILE A 379 24.93 -14.04 -6.19
C ILE A 379 25.13 -15.56 -6.05
N GLY A 380 24.05 -16.35 -6.09
CA GLY A 380 24.08 -17.79 -5.86
C GLY A 380 24.14 -18.19 -4.39
N ARG A 381 23.61 -17.36 -3.50
CA ARG A 381 23.43 -17.66 -2.06
C ARG A 381 22.03 -18.22 -1.76
N LEU A 382 21.89 -18.83 -0.58
CA LEU A 382 20.60 -19.30 -0.10
C LEU A 382 19.66 -18.12 0.19
N ILE A 383 18.44 -18.20 -0.32
CA ILE A 383 17.40 -17.22 -0.07
C ILE A 383 16.90 -17.27 1.39
N PRO A 384 16.50 -16.13 1.99
CA PRO A 384 16.02 -16.03 3.38
C PRO A 384 14.60 -16.60 3.61
N THR A 385 14.34 -17.85 3.21
CA THR A 385 12.99 -18.45 3.31
C THR A 385 12.73 -19.32 4.54
N ASN A 386 13.76 -19.55 5.37
CA ASN A 386 13.66 -20.40 6.56
C ASN A 386 14.01 -19.60 7.82
N LYS A 387 13.30 -19.84 8.92
CA LYS A 387 13.55 -19.21 10.23
C LYS A 387 15.03 -19.31 10.65
N GLU A 388 15.63 -20.48 10.53
CA GLU A 388 17.04 -20.69 10.87
C GLU A 388 18.00 -19.83 10.04
N LEU A 389 17.74 -19.68 8.74
CA LEU A 389 18.55 -18.84 7.86
C LEU A 389 18.39 -17.36 8.21
N VAL A 390 17.16 -16.92 8.43
CA VAL A 390 16.81 -15.56 8.85
C VAL A 390 17.52 -15.20 10.16
N GLU A 391 17.44 -16.05 11.17
CA GLU A 391 18.05 -15.81 12.48
C GLU A 391 19.58 -15.88 12.45
N LYS A 392 20.15 -16.83 11.71
CA LYS A 392 21.59 -17.07 11.70
C LYS A 392 22.38 -16.06 10.87
N TYR A 393 21.88 -15.69 9.69
CA TYR A 393 22.63 -14.90 8.72
C TYR A 393 22.19 -13.43 8.66
N TYR A 394 20.93 -13.14 8.96
CA TYR A 394 20.38 -11.81 8.73
C TYR A 394 20.17 -11.02 10.02
N ARG A 395 19.65 -11.64 11.10
CA ARG A 395 19.52 -10.95 12.40
C ARG A 395 20.87 -10.59 13.03
N LYS A 396 21.83 -11.51 13.02
CA LYS A 396 23.20 -11.23 13.51
C LYS A 396 23.89 -10.10 12.74
N PHE A 397 23.57 -9.93 11.46
CA PHE A 397 24.15 -8.89 10.63
C PHE A 397 23.55 -7.52 10.95
N LEU A 398 22.25 -7.44 11.22
CA LEU A 398 21.58 -6.21 11.69
C LEU A 398 22.11 -5.77 13.06
N ASP A 399 22.40 -6.72 13.98
CA ASP A 399 22.98 -6.39 15.29
C ASP A 399 24.46 -5.92 15.18
N GLN A 400 25.23 -6.48 14.24
CA GLN A 400 26.65 -6.12 14.06
C GLN A 400 26.88 -4.86 13.22
N TYR A 401 26.00 -4.56 12.24
CA TYR A 401 26.21 -3.49 11.25
C TYR A 401 25.05 -2.48 11.16
N GLY A 402 23.89 -2.75 11.78
CA GLY A 402 22.77 -1.80 11.85
C GLY A 402 23.06 -0.60 12.76
N ASN A 403 24.05 -0.74 13.64
CA ASN A 403 24.76 0.39 14.22
C ASN A 403 25.96 0.68 13.33
N ASN A 404 25.90 1.72 12.50
CA ASN A 404 27.08 2.37 11.90
C ASN A 404 27.97 2.98 13.01
N GLN A 405 28.43 2.17 13.97
CA GLN A 405 29.56 2.52 14.79
C GLN A 405 30.80 2.29 13.93
N PRO A 406 31.62 3.32 13.68
CA PRO A 406 32.92 3.09 13.08
C PRO A 406 33.67 2.10 13.96
N THR A 407 34.12 1.00 13.37
CA THR A 407 34.92 -0.05 14.00
C THR A 407 36.32 0.49 14.34
N ASN A 408 36.36 1.49 15.21
CA ASN A 408 37.56 2.08 15.77
C ASN A 408 37.46 2.22 17.30
N LYS A 409 36.69 1.34 17.94
CA LYS A 409 37.01 0.96 19.32
C LYS A 409 37.86 -0.30 19.27
N LYS A 410 39.17 -0.07 19.40
CA LYS A 410 40.12 -1.11 19.80
C LYS A 410 39.50 -1.92 20.94
N GLN A 411 39.59 -3.23 20.82
CA GLN A 411 39.48 -4.15 21.94
C GLN A 411 40.62 -3.80 22.91
N GLU A 412 40.39 -2.87 23.82
CA GLU A 412 41.22 -2.70 25.00
C GLU A 412 40.68 -3.64 26.08
N GLU A 413 41.39 -4.77 26.19
CA GLU A 413 41.79 -5.40 27.45
C GLU A 413 40.70 -5.90 28.41
N GLU A 414 40.25 -7.15 28.21
CA GLU A 414 39.99 -8.05 29.33
C GLU A 414 41.20 -8.97 29.53
N LYS A 415 42.15 -8.48 30.33
CA LYS A 415 43.08 -9.29 31.13
C LYS A 415 43.21 -8.64 32.50
N ALA A 416 42.41 -9.12 33.45
CA ALA A 416 42.75 -9.20 34.88
C ALA A 416 41.82 -10.23 35.54
#